data_AF-C6LU20-F1
#
_entry.id   AF-C6LU20-F1
#
_cell.length_a   1.000
_cell.length_b   1.000
_cell.length_c   1.000
_cell.angle_alpha   90.00
_cell.angle_beta   90.00
_cell.angle_gamma   90.00
#
_symmetry.space_group_name_H-M   'P 1'
#
loop_
_entity.id
_entity.type
_entity.pdbx_description
1 polymer ?
#
loop_
_entity_poly.entity_id
_entity_poly.type
_entity_poly.pdbx_seq_one_letter_code
_entity_poly.pdbx_strand_id
1 'polypeptide(L)'
;MTARVMVASNRTDPLGRDAFLSAQHVLDCSQYGQGCAGGYFEEVGLFAETYGILTVDAYPSRPGDNVRYCSPSNPTSDRYFFTNYYPIGGYLGAVTSPLEIMWEIYRNGPVVAGIKPNADWYSCSPTTEEVFLPSYYPTTTTGIPNRRYFYTDVSYGVVIIGWGTDDTIGDYWLVLDPFSARTSSCQSNIRKVARGVNAFNIESYVGGSNWVPLPDLLATHPNKLVIQRTFLVCLFIADIVSAIFSILSVVLLCSVIRKRRLLSVSNSSFLMIPDTAL
;
A
#
# COMPACT_ATOMS: atom_id res chain seq x y z
N MET A 1 10.72 1.61 6.54
CA MET A 1 10.01 2.43 7.55
C MET A 1 10.60 3.84 7.67
N THR A 2 11.81 4.05 8.19
CA THR A 2 12.45 5.39 8.30
C THR A 2 12.37 6.23 7.02
N ALA A 3 12.79 5.67 5.89
CA ALA A 3 12.73 6.38 4.60
C ALA A 3 11.31 6.75 4.16
N ARG A 4 10.32 5.95 4.53
CA ARG A 4 8.92 6.23 4.20
C ARG A 4 8.36 7.38 5.01
N VAL A 5 8.78 7.55 6.27
CA VAL A 5 8.47 8.75 7.06
C VAL A 5 9.08 9.98 6.41
N MET A 6 10.33 9.92 5.96
CA MET A 6 10.96 11.03 5.24
C MET A 6 10.20 11.41 3.97
N VAL A 7 9.72 10.42 3.20
CA VAL A 7 8.91 10.66 1.99
C VAL A 7 7.56 11.25 2.34
N ALA A 8 6.81 10.61 3.24
CA ALA A 8 5.45 11.00 3.61
C ALA A 8 5.38 12.37 4.31
N SER A 9 6.37 12.70 5.14
CA SER A 9 6.47 14.01 5.81
C SER A 9 7.12 15.09 4.95
N ASN A 10 7.53 14.80 3.71
CA ASN A 10 8.36 15.70 2.91
C ASN A 10 9.58 16.23 3.70
N ARG A 11 10.23 15.35 4.47
CA ARG A 11 11.41 15.61 5.32
C ARG A 11 11.22 16.65 6.43
N THR A 12 9.99 16.93 6.85
CA THR A 12 9.74 17.80 8.01
C THR A 12 9.87 17.06 9.34
N ASP A 13 9.66 15.75 9.35
CA ASP A 13 9.84 14.89 10.53
C ASP A 13 11.35 14.68 10.82
N PRO A 14 11.79 14.64 12.09
CA PRO A 14 13.20 14.43 12.44
C PRO A 14 13.72 13.02 12.07
N LEU A 15 12.82 12.05 11.88
CA LEU A 15 13.19 10.68 11.57
C LEU A 15 13.91 10.57 10.21
N GLY A 16 15.09 9.96 10.21
CA GLY A 16 15.98 9.84 9.05
C GLY A 16 16.92 11.02 8.85
N ARG A 17 16.82 12.08 9.66
CA ARG A 17 17.78 13.20 9.73
C ARG A 17 18.54 13.20 11.05
N ASP A 18 17.81 13.38 12.14
CA ASP A 18 18.35 13.58 13.48
C ASP A 18 17.96 12.45 14.43
N ALA A 19 16.94 11.66 14.07
CA ALA A 19 16.48 10.48 14.81
C ALA A 19 16.39 9.24 13.90
N PHE A 20 16.53 8.05 14.46
CA PHE A 20 16.41 6.78 13.73
C PHE A 20 15.60 5.77 14.52
N LEU A 21 14.85 4.90 13.83
CA LEU A 21 14.11 3.81 14.46
C LEU A 21 15.06 2.77 15.05
N SER A 22 14.78 2.31 16.26
CA SER A 22 15.55 1.27 16.91
C SER A 22 15.14 -0.12 16.41
N ALA A 23 16.00 -0.73 15.59
CA ALA A 23 15.86 -2.14 15.24
C ALA A 23 16.02 -3.05 16.47
N GLN A 24 16.85 -2.65 17.44
CA GLN A 24 17.06 -3.44 18.68
C GLN A 24 15.78 -3.53 19.50
N HIS A 25 15.00 -2.45 19.59
CA HIS A 25 13.70 -2.49 20.26
C HIS A 25 12.77 -3.55 19.65
N VAL A 26 12.74 -3.66 18.31
CA VAL A 26 11.95 -4.69 17.63
C VAL A 26 12.50 -6.09 17.96
N LEU A 27 13.82 -6.30 17.87
CA LEU A 27 14.45 -7.60 18.14
C LEU A 27 14.22 -8.09 19.57
N ASP A 28 14.29 -7.18 20.55
CA ASP A 28 14.18 -7.53 21.96
C ASP A 28 12.72 -7.65 22.41
N CYS A 29 11.83 -6.77 21.92
CA CYS A 29 10.48 -6.60 22.46
C CYS A 29 9.35 -7.15 21.58
N SER A 30 9.58 -7.37 20.28
CA SER A 30 8.51 -7.88 19.42
C SER A 30 8.23 -9.34 19.72
N GLN A 31 7.10 -9.63 20.34
CA GLN A 31 6.61 -11.01 20.58
C GLN A 31 6.23 -11.75 19.29
N TYR A 32 6.07 -11.04 18.17
CA TYR A 32 5.68 -11.62 16.89
C TYR A 32 6.85 -12.27 16.16
N GLY A 33 8.08 -11.78 16.36
CA GLY A 33 9.30 -12.34 15.76
C GLY A 33 10.14 -13.18 16.71
N GLN A 34 11.24 -13.74 16.20
CA GLN A 34 12.17 -14.59 16.95
C GLN A 34 13.51 -13.89 17.24
N GLY A 35 13.54 -12.55 17.19
CA GLY A 35 14.72 -11.74 17.49
C GLY A 35 15.89 -12.09 16.56
N CYS A 36 17.06 -12.36 17.12
CA CYS A 36 18.24 -12.74 16.35
C CYS A 36 18.12 -14.10 15.63
N ALA A 37 17.11 -14.92 15.95
CA ALA A 37 16.86 -16.19 15.25
C ALA A 37 16.06 -16.02 13.94
N GLY A 38 15.63 -14.80 13.62
CA GLY A 38 14.89 -14.48 12.39
C GLY A 38 13.51 -13.89 12.66
N GLY A 39 12.82 -13.58 11.56
CA GLY A 39 11.45 -13.05 11.55
C GLY A 39 11.04 -12.56 10.17
N TYR A 40 9.79 -12.13 10.06
CA TYR A 40 9.16 -11.67 8.82
C TYR A 40 8.80 -10.19 8.88
N PHE A 41 8.72 -9.49 7.74
CA PHE A 41 8.44 -8.05 7.76
C PHE A 41 7.02 -7.74 8.25
N GLU A 42 6.07 -8.67 8.07
CA GLU A 42 4.72 -8.57 8.58
C GLU A 42 4.69 -8.59 10.10
N GLU A 43 5.55 -9.37 10.75
CA GLU A 43 5.67 -9.39 12.22
C GLU A 43 6.19 -8.05 12.74
N VAL A 44 7.13 -7.42 12.02
CA VAL A 44 7.62 -6.07 12.31
C VAL A 44 6.53 -5.03 12.07
N GLY A 45 5.76 -5.17 10.99
CA GLY A 45 4.61 -4.33 10.68
C GLY A 45 3.54 -4.40 11.78
N LEU A 46 3.16 -5.60 12.20
CA LEU A 46 2.19 -5.83 13.27
C LEU A 46 2.67 -5.27 14.61
N PHE A 47 3.97 -5.43 14.90
CA PHE A 47 4.58 -4.83 16.09
C PHE A 47 4.53 -3.30 16.05
N ALA A 48 4.87 -2.70 14.90
CA ALA A 48 4.84 -1.27 14.70
C ALA A 48 3.42 -0.69 14.77
N GLU A 49 2.42 -1.44 14.32
CA GLU A 49 1.01 -1.06 14.42
C GLU A 49 0.52 -1.13 15.87
N THR A 50 0.85 -2.21 16.59
CA THR A 50 0.31 -2.49 17.93
C THR A 50 1.03 -1.70 19.03
N TYR A 51 2.35 -1.58 18.94
CA TYR A 51 3.20 -1.07 20.02
C TYR A 51 4.04 0.14 19.63
N GLY A 52 4.13 0.45 18.33
CA GLY A 52 5.04 1.46 17.80
C GLY A 52 6.51 1.10 17.98
N ILE A 53 7.38 1.74 17.19
CA ILE A 53 8.83 1.54 17.26
C ILE A 53 9.47 2.77 17.93
N LEU A 54 10.26 2.53 18.97
CA LEU A 54 11.07 3.55 19.65
C LEU A 54 12.23 4.01 18.76
N THR A 55 12.73 5.22 19.01
CA THR A 55 13.97 5.70 18.40
C THR A 55 15.21 5.06 19.04
N VAL A 56 16.35 5.14 18.36
CA VAL A 56 17.65 4.67 18.85
C VAL A 56 18.04 5.36 20.16
N ASP A 57 17.74 6.65 20.32
CA ASP A 57 18.02 7.39 21.55
C ASP A 57 17.24 6.83 22.75
N ALA A 58 16.00 6.39 22.51
CA ALA A 58 15.16 5.77 23.54
C ALA A 58 15.47 4.28 23.78
N TYR A 59 16.03 3.59 22.79
CA TYR A 59 16.40 2.18 22.87
C TYR A 59 17.66 1.90 22.02
N PRO A 60 18.87 2.13 22.57
CA PRO A 60 20.10 1.99 21.81
C PRO A 60 20.44 0.52 21.51
N SER A 61 21.17 0.29 20.42
CA SER A 61 21.73 -1.03 20.12
C SER A 61 22.70 -1.49 21.20
N ARG A 62 22.63 -2.76 21.60
CA ARG A 62 23.51 -3.34 22.60
C ARG A 62 24.46 -4.36 21.93
N PRO A 63 25.79 -4.19 22.04
CA PRO A 63 26.71 -5.19 21.54
C PRO A 63 26.61 -6.49 22.36
N GLY A 64 26.64 -7.64 21.68
CA GLY A 64 27.19 -8.86 22.27
C GLY A 64 26.21 -9.90 22.84
N ASP A 65 24.92 -9.60 23.02
CA ASP A 65 23.99 -10.59 23.57
C ASP A 65 22.87 -10.93 22.60
N ASN A 66 22.79 -12.20 22.18
CA ASN A 66 21.60 -12.80 21.59
C ASN A 66 20.46 -12.99 22.62
N VAL A 67 20.53 -12.26 23.75
CA VAL A 67 19.62 -12.39 24.88
C VAL A 67 18.48 -11.39 24.69
N ARG A 68 17.28 -11.91 24.50
CA ARG A 68 16.04 -11.16 24.33
C ARG A 68 15.56 -10.59 25.66
N TYR A 69 16.17 -9.49 26.12
CA TYR A 69 15.70 -8.76 27.29
C TYR A 69 15.05 -7.44 26.88
N CYS A 70 13.73 -7.48 26.68
CA CYS A 70 12.95 -6.27 26.44
C CYS A 70 12.91 -5.40 27.71
N SER A 71 13.57 -4.25 27.66
CA SER A 71 13.60 -3.30 28.77
C SER A 71 13.62 -1.87 28.26
N PRO A 72 12.45 -1.31 27.90
CA PRO A 72 12.35 0.08 27.53
C PRO A 72 12.67 0.96 28.74
N SER A 73 13.61 1.89 28.57
CA SER A 73 14.13 2.74 29.66
C SER A 73 13.09 3.74 30.18
N ASN A 74 12.19 4.19 29.31
CA ASN A 74 11.15 5.15 29.64
C ASN A 74 9.86 4.82 28.87
N PRO A 75 8.72 4.60 29.54
CA PRO A 75 7.44 4.33 28.87
C PRO A 75 6.90 5.53 28.07
N THR A 76 7.35 6.76 28.37
CA THR A 76 6.87 7.98 27.69
C THR A 76 7.70 8.40 26.48
N SER A 77 8.70 7.61 26.08
CA SER A 77 9.51 7.89 24.89
C SER A 77 8.66 7.85 23.61
N ASP A 78 9.02 8.71 22.65
CA ASP A 78 8.34 8.81 21.36
C ASP A 78 8.38 7.48 20.59
N ARG A 79 7.23 7.14 20.00
CA ARG A 79 7.01 5.91 19.23
C ARG A 79 6.45 6.27 17.86
N TYR A 80 6.99 5.63 16.84
CA TYR A 80 6.48 5.73 15.49
C TYR A 80 5.58 4.53 15.20
N PHE A 81 4.31 4.82 14.92
CA PHE A 81 3.33 3.82 14.53
C PHE A 81 3.29 3.72 13.01
N PHE A 82 3.17 2.50 12.51
CA PHE A 82 3.00 2.22 11.09
C PHE A 82 1.71 1.43 10.94
N THR A 83 0.87 1.84 10.00
CA THR A 83 -0.38 1.14 9.69
C THR A 83 -0.27 0.54 8.31
N ASN A 84 -1.09 -0.48 8.04
CA ASN A 84 -1.16 -1.12 6.73
C ASN A 84 0.23 -1.58 6.27
N TYR A 85 0.76 -2.62 6.92
CA TYR A 85 1.83 -3.42 6.36
C TYR A 85 1.22 -4.45 5.42
N TYR A 86 1.79 -4.60 4.22
CA TYR A 86 1.20 -5.45 3.19
C TYR A 86 2.25 -6.05 2.26
N PRO A 87 2.04 -7.29 1.81
CA PRO A 87 2.73 -7.78 0.63
C PRO A 87 2.23 -7.01 -0.60
N ILE A 88 3.16 -6.60 -1.47
CA ILE A 88 2.82 -5.99 -2.75
C ILE A 88 2.02 -7.00 -3.58
N GLY A 89 1.01 -6.51 -4.31
CA GLY A 89 0.02 -7.36 -4.99
C GLY A 89 -1.15 -7.81 -4.10
N GLY A 90 -1.10 -7.53 -2.80
CA GLY A 90 -2.22 -7.67 -1.85
C GLY A 90 -2.23 -8.97 -1.04
N TYR A 91 -1.49 -10.00 -1.45
CA TYR A 91 -1.27 -11.23 -0.67
C TYR A 91 0.12 -11.80 -0.95
N LEU A 92 0.58 -12.75 -0.12
CA LEU A 92 1.87 -13.40 -0.31
C LEU A 92 1.93 -14.14 -1.66
N GLY A 93 2.94 -13.80 -2.47
CA GLY A 93 3.08 -14.36 -3.81
C GLY A 93 2.22 -13.73 -4.90
N ALA A 94 1.54 -12.62 -4.58
CA ALA A 94 0.71 -11.87 -5.52
C ALA A 94 1.50 -10.99 -6.48
N VAL A 95 2.78 -10.70 -6.19
CA VAL A 95 3.61 -9.86 -7.06
C VAL A 95 3.79 -10.58 -8.40
N THR A 96 3.16 -10.04 -9.44
CA THR A 96 3.20 -10.64 -10.78
C THR A 96 4.07 -9.86 -11.75
N SER A 97 4.49 -8.65 -11.41
CA SER A 97 5.27 -7.80 -12.30
C SER A 97 6.22 -6.87 -11.54
N PRO A 98 7.47 -6.69 -12.01
CA PRO A 98 8.38 -5.65 -11.49
C PRO A 98 7.75 -4.26 -11.47
N LEU A 99 6.82 -3.99 -12.39
CA LEU A 99 6.15 -2.70 -12.48
C LEU A 99 5.37 -2.35 -11.20
N GLU A 100 4.81 -3.34 -10.50
CA GLU A 100 4.10 -3.12 -9.24
C GLU A 100 5.06 -2.65 -8.14
N ILE A 101 6.23 -3.28 -8.04
CA ILE A 101 7.30 -2.89 -7.13
C ILE A 101 7.81 -1.47 -7.48
N MET A 102 8.00 -1.17 -8.77
CA MET A 102 8.43 0.18 -9.21
C MET A 102 7.42 1.25 -8.80
N TRP A 103 6.11 1.01 -9.03
CA TRP A 103 5.06 1.96 -8.64
C TRP A 103 5.00 2.18 -7.13
N GLU A 104 5.20 1.12 -6.35
CA GLU A 104 5.22 1.21 -4.90
C GLU A 104 6.41 2.06 -4.42
N ILE A 105 7.61 1.81 -4.95
CA ILE A 105 8.79 2.61 -4.61
C ILE A 105 8.61 4.07 -5.06
N TYR A 106 8.08 4.30 -6.27
CA TYR A 106 7.86 5.64 -6.80
C TYR A 106 6.94 6.49 -5.91
N ARG A 107 5.86 5.90 -5.38
CA ARG A 107 4.83 6.61 -4.62
C ARG A 107 5.15 6.70 -3.14
N ASN A 108 5.65 5.61 -2.55
CA ASN A 108 5.72 5.44 -1.11
C ASN A 108 7.17 5.29 -0.59
N GLY A 109 8.15 5.25 -1.50
CA GLY A 109 9.55 5.06 -1.15
C GLY A 109 9.96 3.59 -0.95
N PRO A 110 11.17 3.35 -0.44
CA PRO A 110 11.79 2.03 -0.41
C PRO A 110 10.93 0.92 0.19
N VAL A 111 11.07 -0.29 -0.36
CA VAL A 111 10.34 -1.50 0.03
C VAL A 111 11.28 -2.55 0.61
N VAL A 112 10.79 -3.41 1.49
CA VAL A 112 11.55 -4.56 1.97
C VAL A 112 11.33 -5.73 1.00
N ALA A 113 12.38 -6.51 0.76
CA ALA A 113 12.29 -7.74 -0.03
C ALA A 113 13.04 -8.87 0.67
N GLY A 114 12.50 -10.09 0.58
CA GLY A 114 13.22 -11.30 0.94
C GLY A 114 14.00 -11.82 -0.27
N ILE A 115 15.20 -12.34 -0.03
CA ILE A 115 16.02 -13.01 -1.04
C ILE A 115 16.52 -14.37 -0.53
N LYS A 116 16.94 -15.20 -1.48
CA LYS A 116 17.74 -16.41 -1.24
C LYS A 116 19.18 -16.18 -1.69
N PRO A 117 20.06 -15.69 -0.83
CA PRO A 117 21.45 -15.45 -1.20
C PRO A 117 22.16 -16.78 -1.49
N ASN A 118 23.00 -16.80 -2.52
CA ASN A 118 23.89 -17.91 -2.86
C ASN A 118 25.36 -17.46 -2.72
N ALA A 119 26.32 -18.26 -3.23
CA ALA A 119 27.74 -17.89 -3.21
C ALA A 119 28.06 -16.58 -3.96
N ASP A 120 27.37 -16.28 -5.07
CA ASP A 120 27.54 -15.05 -5.85
C ASP A 120 27.10 -13.82 -5.05
N TRP A 121 26.07 -13.96 -4.21
CA TRP A 121 25.64 -12.89 -3.32
C TRP A 121 26.72 -12.51 -2.31
N TYR A 122 27.53 -13.47 -1.84
CA TYR A 122 28.57 -13.20 -0.83
C TYR A 122 29.95 -12.94 -1.42
N SER A 123 30.24 -13.41 -2.63
CA SER A 123 31.56 -13.27 -3.24
C SER A 123 31.85 -11.83 -3.67
N CYS A 124 30.81 -11.08 -4.04
CA CYS A 124 30.94 -9.73 -4.63
C CYS A 124 31.98 -9.69 -5.74
N SER A 125 32.01 -10.74 -6.57
CA SER A 125 32.90 -10.84 -7.71
C SER A 125 32.61 -9.69 -8.69
N PRO A 126 33.65 -9.01 -9.23
CA PRO A 126 33.46 -8.02 -10.28
C PRO A 126 32.65 -8.59 -11.46
N THR A 127 32.83 -9.87 -11.78
CA THR A 127 32.11 -10.53 -12.88
C THR A 127 30.60 -10.55 -12.70
N THR A 128 30.10 -10.63 -11.46
CA THR A 128 28.67 -10.64 -11.17
C THR A 128 28.14 -9.27 -10.81
N GLU A 129 28.93 -8.40 -10.18
CA GLU A 129 28.53 -7.02 -9.89
C GLU A 129 28.50 -6.14 -11.16
N GLU A 130 29.44 -6.31 -12.09
CA GLU A 130 29.48 -5.58 -13.37
C GLU A 130 28.29 -5.94 -14.27
N VAL A 131 27.83 -7.20 -14.25
CA VAL A 131 26.72 -7.69 -15.08
C VAL A 131 25.38 -7.70 -14.31
N PHE A 132 25.35 -7.06 -13.14
CA PHE A 132 24.32 -7.20 -12.10
C PHE A 132 24.22 -8.63 -11.58
N LEU A 133 23.97 -8.77 -10.28
CA LEU A 133 23.87 -10.08 -9.66
C LEU A 133 22.75 -10.88 -10.35
N PRO A 134 23.10 -11.94 -11.11
CA PRO A 134 22.12 -12.71 -11.85
C PRO A 134 21.76 -13.95 -11.04
N SER A 135 20.52 -14.39 -11.12
CA SER A 135 20.12 -15.70 -10.61
C SER A 135 18.89 -16.13 -11.40
N TYR A 136 19.05 -17.19 -12.17
CA TYR A 136 18.09 -17.60 -13.17
C TYR A 136 16.94 -18.38 -12.53
N TYR A 137 15.71 -17.92 -12.78
CA TYR A 137 14.51 -18.72 -12.57
C TYR A 137 14.04 -19.28 -13.92
N PRO A 138 13.62 -20.56 -14.01
CA PRO A 138 13.15 -21.13 -15.25
C PRO A 138 11.96 -20.34 -15.80
N THR A 139 12.13 -19.77 -17.00
CA THR A 139 11.02 -19.30 -17.82
C THR A 139 10.15 -20.48 -18.21
N THR A 140 8.85 -20.26 -18.35
CA THR A 140 7.97 -21.27 -18.98
C THR A 140 8.41 -21.51 -20.43
N THR A 141 7.88 -22.56 -21.06
CA THR A 141 8.11 -22.87 -22.49
C THR A 141 7.73 -21.73 -23.44
N THR A 142 6.96 -20.72 -22.98
CA THR A 142 6.61 -19.52 -23.74
C THR A 142 7.65 -18.39 -23.63
N GLY A 143 8.74 -18.58 -22.88
CA GLY A 143 9.72 -17.54 -22.57
C GLY A 143 9.22 -16.51 -21.55
N ILE A 144 7.98 -16.64 -21.07
CA ILE A 144 7.43 -15.78 -20.03
C ILE A 144 7.81 -16.37 -18.67
N PRO A 145 8.38 -15.58 -17.74
CA PRO A 145 8.66 -16.06 -16.39
C PRO A 145 7.36 -16.55 -15.74
N ASN A 146 7.38 -17.69 -15.05
CA ASN A 146 6.23 -18.14 -14.28
C ASN A 146 6.07 -17.25 -13.04
N ARG A 147 5.44 -16.08 -13.19
CA ARG A 147 5.35 -15.04 -12.15
C ARG A 147 4.24 -15.28 -11.13
N ARG A 148 3.88 -16.54 -10.88
CA ARG A 148 2.98 -16.93 -9.79
C ARG A 148 3.80 -17.51 -8.66
N TYR A 149 4.37 -16.62 -7.85
CA TYR A 149 5.28 -16.99 -6.76
C TYR A 149 4.50 -17.37 -5.49
N PHE A 150 3.63 -18.39 -5.56
CA PHE A 150 2.82 -18.79 -4.39
C PHE A 150 3.67 -19.14 -3.17
N TYR A 151 4.84 -19.71 -3.40
CA TYR A 151 5.85 -19.97 -2.40
C TYR A 151 7.22 -19.82 -3.05
N THR A 152 8.15 -19.16 -2.37
CA THR A 152 9.53 -19.09 -2.81
C THR A 152 10.44 -19.10 -1.59
N ASP A 153 11.49 -19.90 -1.65
CA ASP A 153 12.48 -19.98 -0.57
C ASP A 153 13.23 -18.64 -0.50
N VAL A 154 13.17 -17.99 0.66
CA VAL A 154 13.88 -16.75 1.00
C VAL A 154 14.39 -16.91 2.42
N SER A 155 15.58 -16.37 2.71
CA SER A 155 16.22 -16.53 4.02
C SER A 155 16.95 -15.28 4.50
N TYR A 156 16.84 -14.17 3.76
CA TYR A 156 17.55 -12.94 4.08
C TYR A 156 16.76 -11.71 3.62
N GLY A 157 16.71 -10.66 4.45
CA GLY A 157 15.97 -9.43 4.18
C GLY A 157 16.86 -8.31 3.65
N VAL A 158 16.44 -7.68 2.57
CA VAL A 158 17.10 -6.51 1.94
C VAL A 158 16.09 -5.40 1.72
N VAL A 159 16.56 -4.21 1.31
CA VAL A 159 15.69 -3.08 0.98
C VAL A 159 15.91 -2.65 -0.47
N ILE A 160 14.86 -2.68 -1.28
CA ILE A 160 14.92 -2.14 -2.65
C ILE A 160 14.67 -0.63 -2.55
N ILE A 161 15.67 0.16 -2.95
CA ILE A 161 15.67 1.62 -2.81
C ILE A 161 15.45 2.35 -4.14
N GLY A 162 15.50 1.64 -5.26
CA GLY A 162 15.29 2.20 -6.59
C GLY A 162 15.49 1.16 -7.68
N TRP A 163 15.46 1.62 -8.92
CA TRP A 163 15.69 0.80 -10.11
C TRP A 163 16.35 1.64 -11.19
N GLY A 164 16.86 0.98 -12.21
CA GLY A 164 17.37 1.62 -13.41
C GLY A 164 17.40 0.67 -14.60
N THR A 165 17.98 1.19 -15.68
CA THR A 165 18.30 0.46 -16.89
C THR A 165 19.68 0.92 -17.31
N ASP A 166 20.54 -0.04 -17.62
CA ASP A 166 21.81 0.19 -18.29
C ASP A 166 21.65 -0.22 -19.77
N ASP A 167 22.10 0.65 -20.67
CA ASP A 167 21.90 0.47 -22.12
C ASP A 167 22.55 -0.81 -22.66
N THR A 168 23.54 -1.36 -21.94
CA THR A 168 24.32 -2.53 -22.36
C THR A 168 23.97 -3.80 -21.60
N ILE A 169 23.76 -3.70 -20.29
CA ILE A 169 23.57 -4.86 -19.40
C ILE A 169 22.09 -5.13 -19.12
N GLY A 170 21.25 -4.10 -19.16
CA GLY A 170 19.79 -4.21 -19.03
C GLY A 170 19.23 -3.66 -17.72
N ASP A 171 18.11 -4.24 -17.30
CA ASP A 171 17.28 -3.74 -16.20
C ASP A 171 17.78 -4.20 -14.82
N TYR A 172 17.84 -3.28 -13.86
CA TYR A 172 18.31 -3.61 -12.49
C TYR A 172 17.48 -2.94 -11.37
N TRP A 173 17.54 -3.56 -10.21
CA TRP A 173 17.17 -3.02 -8.91
C TRP A 173 18.39 -2.45 -8.20
N LEU A 174 18.22 -1.31 -7.52
CA LEU A 174 19.18 -0.81 -6.51
C LEU A 174 18.76 -1.35 -5.15
N VAL A 175 19.62 -2.16 -4.55
CA VAL A 175 19.31 -2.92 -3.33
C VAL A 175 20.29 -2.57 -2.24
N LEU A 176 19.77 -2.14 -1.09
CA LEU A 176 20.54 -1.93 0.14
C LEU A 176 20.63 -3.25 0.91
N ASP A 177 21.85 -3.75 1.07
CA ASP A 177 22.22 -4.94 1.84
C ASP A 177 22.67 -4.54 3.26
N PRO A 178 21.89 -4.87 4.31
CA PRO A 178 22.20 -4.46 5.68
C PRO A 178 23.39 -5.19 6.32
N PHE A 179 23.87 -6.32 5.77
CA PHE A 179 24.96 -7.13 6.34
C PHE A 179 26.32 -6.85 5.72
N SER A 180 26.35 -6.37 4.47
CA SER A 180 27.58 -6.03 3.74
C SER A 180 28.60 -5.18 4.53
N ALA A 181 28.12 -4.35 5.47
CA ALA A 181 28.97 -3.46 6.29
C ALA A 181 29.80 -4.13 7.39
N ARG A 182 29.61 -5.42 7.72
CA ARG A 182 30.27 -6.04 8.90
C ARG A 182 31.23 -7.20 8.59
N THR A 183 31.09 -7.90 7.46
CA THR A 183 31.80 -9.17 7.22
C THR A 183 31.99 -9.53 5.74
N SER A 184 31.60 -8.67 4.80
CA SER A 184 31.70 -8.98 3.36
C SER A 184 32.91 -8.31 2.69
N SER A 185 33.45 -8.92 1.65
CA SER A 185 34.46 -8.33 0.76
C SER A 185 33.91 -7.23 -0.16
N CYS A 186 32.63 -6.89 -0.03
CA CYS A 186 31.90 -5.97 -0.89
C CYS A 186 32.26 -4.52 -0.54
N GLN A 187 32.59 -3.71 -1.55
CA GLN A 187 33.01 -2.30 -1.37
C GLN A 187 31.87 -1.35 -0.99
N SER A 188 30.62 -1.75 -1.22
CA SER A 188 29.43 -0.95 -0.96
C SER A 188 28.31 -1.82 -0.41
N ASN A 189 27.43 -1.20 0.37
CA ASN A 189 26.20 -1.81 0.85
C ASN A 189 25.03 -1.66 -0.13
N ILE A 190 25.23 -0.95 -1.25
CA ILE A 190 24.25 -0.84 -2.33
C ILE A 190 24.73 -1.71 -3.48
N ARG A 191 23.85 -2.59 -3.97
CA ARG A 191 24.15 -3.55 -5.03
C ARG A 191 23.14 -3.48 -6.15
N LYS A 192 23.57 -3.82 -7.35
CA LYS A 192 22.70 -3.92 -8.53
C LYS A 192 22.29 -5.36 -8.74
N VAL A 193 20.98 -5.62 -8.73
CA VAL A 193 20.40 -6.96 -8.90
C VAL A 193 19.56 -6.98 -10.17
N ALA A 194 19.68 -8.01 -10.99
CA ALA A 194 18.93 -8.11 -12.25
C ALA A 194 17.41 -8.06 -11.99
N ARG A 195 16.71 -7.15 -12.67
CA ARG A 195 15.26 -6.92 -12.55
C ARG A 195 14.49 -7.66 -13.66
N GLY A 196 13.30 -8.16 -13.34
CA GLY A 196 12.37 -8.80 -14.26
C GLY A 196 12.55 -10.30 -14.43
N VAL A 197 13.61 -10.85 -13.85
CA VAL A 197 14.00 -12.26 -13.87
C VAL A 197 13.89 -12.93 -12.50
N ASN A 198 13.39 -12.20 -11.49
CA ASN A 198 13.31 -12.67 -10.10
C ASN A 198 14.64 -13.20 -9.54
N ALA A 199 15.74 -12.48 -9.80
CA ALA A 199 17.05 -12.88 -9.32
C ALA A 199 17.06 -13.00 -7.78
N PHE A 200 17.60 -14.11 -7.26
CA PHE A 200 17.63 -14.43 -5.83
C PHE A 200 16.25 -14.42 -5.17
N ASN A 201 15.19 -14.61 -5.95
CA ASN A 201 13.81 -14.55 -5.47
C ASN A 201 13.37 -13.17 -4.96
N ILE A 202 14.09 -12.11 -5.33
CA ILE A 202 13.88 -10.75 -4.81
C ILE A 202 12.51 -10.15 -5.16
N GLU A 203 11.86 -10.64 -6.21
CA GLU A 203 10.56 -10.16 -6.68
C GLU A 203 9.39 -11.02 -6.17
N SER A 204 9.68 -12.12 -5.45
CA SER A 204 8.67 -13.06 -4.93
C SER A 204 8.04 -12.61 -3.61
N TYR A 205 8.80 -11.94 -2.75
CA TYR A 205 8.39 -11.62 -1.38
C TYR A 205 8.78 -10.19 -1.04
N VAL A 206 7.92 -9.24 -1.44
CA VAL A 206 8.16 -7.80 -1.33
C VAL A 206 7.05 -7.15 -0.54
N GLY A 207 7.42 -6.31 0.42
CA GLY A 207 6.53 -5.71 1.39
C GLY A 207 6.63 -4.19 1.46
N GLY A 208 5.49 -3.56 1.72
CA GLY A 208 5.36 -2.15 2.05
C GLY A 208 4.84 -1.95 3.47
N SER A 209 4.99 -0.73 3.98
CA SER A 209 4.33 -0.24 5.19
C SER A 209 4.03 1.24 5.02
N ASN A 210 2.92 1.72 5.57
CA ASN A 210 2.58 3.13 5.51
C ASN A 210 2.78 3.78 6.89
N TRP A 211 3.24 5.02 6.87
CA TRP A 211 3.30 5.86 8.05
C TRP A 211 2.27 6.97 7.92
N VAL A 212 1.55 7.21 9.00
CA VAL A 212 0.60 8.32 9.13
C VAL A 212 0.89 8.99 10.47
N PRO A 213 1.07 10.33 10.51
CA PRO A 213 1.33 11.03 11.74
C PRO A 213 0.13 10.93 12.71
N LEU A 214 0.37 11.01 14.01
CA LEU A 214 -0.69 11.21 15.00
C LEU A 214 -1.05 12.71 15.08
N PRO A 215 -2.33 13.09 15.26
CA PRO A 215 -3.49 12.24 15.53
C PRO A 215 -4.18 11.69 14.26
N ASP A 216 -3.66 11.94 13.05
CA ASP A 216 -4.31 11.53 11.79
C ASP A 216 -4.54 10.01 11.69
N LEU A 217 -3.77 9.21 12.44
CA LEU A 217 -3.96 7.77 12.58
C LEU A 217 -5.18 7.38 13.45
N LEU A 218 -5.56 8.21 14.43
CA LEU A 218 -6.73 8.03 15.30
C LEU A 218 -7.95 8.80 14.81
N ALA A 219 -7.74 9.85 14.04
CA ALA A 219 -8.76 10.37 13.16
C ALA A 219 -8.99 9.27 12.14
N THR A 220 -10.01 8.41 12.37
CA THR A 220 -10.71 7.81 11.23
C THR A 220 -10.89 8.98 10.26
N HIS A 221 -10.21 8.96 9.12
CA HIS A 221 -10.70 9.75 8.02
C HIS A 221 -12.01 9.02 7.74
N PRO A 222 -13.20 9.52 8.18
CA PRO A 222 -14.41 9.03 7.56
C PRO A 222 -14.10 9.27 6.10
N ASN A 223 -14.19 8.27 5.24
CA ASN A 223 -14.01 8.45 3.81
C ASN A 223 -14.70 9.77 3.46
N LYS A 224 -13.92 10.85 3.34
CA LYS A 224 -14.41 12.10 2.80
C LYS A 224 -14.40 11.69 1.34
N LEU A 225 -15.46 10.98 0.95
CA LEU A 225 -16.18 11.37 -0.24
C LEU A 225 -16.30 12.88 -0.09
N VAL A 226 -15.30 13.58 -0.62
CA VAL A 226 -15.40 14.99 -0.90
C VAL A 226 -16.42 14.99 -2.01
N ILE A 227 -17.68 14.88 -1.62
CA ILE A 227 -18.79 15.23 -2.47
C ILE A 227 -18.50 16.69 -2.74
N GLN A 228 -17.93 16.95 -3.92
CA GLN A 228 -17.61 18.31 -4.30
C GLN A 228 -18.88 19.12 -4.08
N ARG A 229 -18.75 20.31 -3.50
CA ARG A 229 -19.90 21.19 -3.25
C ARG A 229 -20.78 21.31 -4.51
N THR A 230 -20.15 21.24 -5.69
CA THR A 230 -20.74 21.08 -7.01
C THR A 230 -21.73 19.92 -7.14
N PHE A 231 -21.40 18.71 -6.67
CA PHE A 231 -22.28 17.54 -6.76
C PHE A 231 -23.53 17.67 -5.89
N LEU A 232 -23.41 18.23 -4.68
CA LEU A 232 -24.58 18.53 -3.83
C LEU A 232 -25.49 19.58 -4.48
N VAL A 233 -24.90 20.60 -5.10
CA VAL A 233 -25.65 21.61 -5.88
C VAL A 233 -26.35 20.97 -7.07
N CYS A 234 -25.69 20.07 -7.80
CA CYS A 234 -26.30 19.34 -8.92
C CYS A 234 -27.47 18.46 -8.47
N LEU A 235 -27.34 17.75 -7.35
CA LEU A 235 -28.43 16.93 -6.79
C LEU A 235 -29.63 17.81 -6.40
N PHE A 236 -29.39 18.93 -5.73
CA PHE A 236 -30.46 19.85 -5.34
C PHE A 236 -31.18 20.46 -6.56
N ILE A 237 -30.44 20.80 -7.62
CA ILE A 237 -31.04 21.27 -8.88
C ILE A 237 -31.88 20.15 -9.53
N ALA A 238 -31.38 18.92 -9.53
CA ALA A 238 -32.10 17.78 -10.10
C ALA A 238 -33.44 17.52 -9.36
N ASP A 239 -33.46 17.65 -8.03
CA ASP A 239 -34.67 17.51 -7.22
C ASP A 239 -35.70 18.60 -7.53
N ILE A 240 -35.26 19.86 -7.66
CA ILE A 240 -36.14 20.98 -8.05
C ILE A 240 -36.74 20.72 -9.43
N VAL A 241 -35.93 20.31 -10.41
CA VAL A 241 -36.40 20.01 -11.77
C VAL A 241 -37.43 18.87 -11.76
N SER A 242 -37.16 17.81 -11.01
CA SER A 242 -38.09 16.67 -10.85
C SER A 242 -39.43 17.08 -10.22
N ALA A 243 -39.39 17.94 -9.21
CA ALA A 243 -40.59 18.48 -8.57
C ALA A 243 -41.43 19.33 -9.54
N ILE A 244 -40.78 20.19 -10.35
CA ILE A 244 -41.46 21.01 -11.36
C ILE A 244 -42.14 20.11 -12.41
N PHE A 245 -41.43 19.10 -12.93
CA PHE A 245 -42.03 18.15 -13.88
C PHE A 245 -43.23 17.40 -13.30
N SER A 246 -43.15 17.00 -12.04
CA SER A 246 -44.24 16.33 -11.34
C SER A 246 -45.46 17.24 -11.23
N ILE A 247 -45.29 18.50 -10.83
CA ILE A 247 -46.38 19.49 -10.74
C ILE A 247 -47.00 19.74 -12.11
N LEU A 248 -46.18 19.95 -13.15
CA LEU A 248 -46.66 20.15 -14.52
C LEU A 248 -47.47 18.95 -15.02
N SER A 249 -47.03 17.72 -14.70
CA SER A 249 -47.75 16.50 -15.08
C SER A 249 -49.14 16.43 -14.44
N VAL A 250 -49.26 16.82 -13.16
CA VAL A 250 -50.54 16.86 -12.44
C VAL A 250 -51.46 17.94 -13.02
N VAL A 251 -50.93 19.14 -13.30
CA VAL A 251 -51.70 20.22 -13.92
C VAL A 251 -52.21 19.80 -15.30
N LEU A 252 -51.37 19.17 -16.12
CA LEU A 252 -51.77 18.59 -17.40
C LEU A 252 -52.89 17.55 -17.22
N LEU A 253 -52.75 16.62 -16.28
CA LEU A 253 -53.76 15.61 -16.00
C LEU A 253 -55.10 16.24 -15.60
N CYS A 254 -55.08 17.22 -14.68
CA CYS A 254 -56.25 17.98 -14.27
C CYS A 254 -56.89 18.74 -15.43
N SER A 255 -56.09 19.33 -16.32
CA SER A 255 -56.59 20.04 -17.51
C SER A 255 -57.27 19.09 -18.50
N VAL A 256 -56.73 17.89 -18.71
CA VAL A 256 -57.32 16.84 -19.56
C VAL A 256 -58.62 16.33 -18.96
N ILE A 257 -58.66 16.06 -17.65
CA ILE A 257 -59.88 15.65 -16.95
C ILE A 257 -60.96 16.74 -17.06
N ARG A 258 -60.60 18.01 -16.86
CA ARG A 258 -61.53 19.13 -17.00
C ARG A 258 -62.06 19.26 -18.42
N LYS A 259 -61.20 19.13 -19.44
CA LYS A 259 -61.59 19.14 -20.86
C LYS A 259 -62.51 17.96 -21.21
N ARG A 260 -62.23 16.76 -20.71
CA ARG A 260 -63.09 15.57 -20.88
C ARG A 260 -64.46 15.74 -20.23
N ARG A 261 -64.53 16.32 -19.02
CA ARG A 261 -65.82 16.63 -18.36
C ARG A 261 -66.63 17.65 -19.14
N LEU A 262 -66.01 18.70 -19.67
CA LEU A 262 -66.70 19.69 -20.53
C LEU A 262 -67.25 19.04 -21.82
N LEU A 263 -66.50 18.14 -22.44
CA LEU A 263 -66.95 17.37 -23.61
C LEU A 263 -68.07 16.37 -23.27
N SER A 264 -68.05 15.74 -22.08
CA SER A 264 -69.12 14.81 -21.68
C SER A 264 -70.42 15.53 -21.34
N VAL A 265 -70.36 16.69 -20.67
CA VAL A 265 -71.55 17.52 -20.39
C VAL A 265 -72.22 18.00 -21.69
N SER A 266 -71.43 18.32 -22.72
CA SER A 266 -71.96 18.64 -24.05
C SER A 266 -72.69 17.47 -24.73
N ASN A 267 -72.32 16.22 -24.44
CA ASN A 267 -72.98 15.04 -25.00
C ASN A 267 -74.17 14.55 -24.15
N SER A 268 -74.20 14.85 -22.84
CA SER A 268 -75.27 14.42 -21.92
C SER A 268 -76.54 15.28 -22.01
N SER A 269 -76.50 16.45 -22.64
CA SER A 269 -77.70 17.28 -22.87
C SER A 269 -78.67 16.71 -23.93
N PHE A 270 -78.34 15.59 -24.57
CA PHE A 270 -79.16 14.98 -25.63
C PHE A 270 -80.01 13.78 -25.21
N LEU A 271 -79.99 13.35 -23.94
CA LEU A 271 -80.78 12.20 -23.47
C LEU A 271 -81.53 12.55 -22.17
N MET A 272 -82.64 13.28 -22.32
CA MET A 272 -83.74 13.30 -21.34
C MET A 272 -84.89 12.46 -21.89
N ILE A 273 -85.23 11.37 -21.21
CA ILE A 273 -86.59 10.81 -21.18
C ILE A 273 -86.85 10.42 -19.71
N PRO A 274 -87.85 11.00 -19.02
CA PRO A 274 -88.25 10.61 -17.67
C PRO A 274 -89.34 9.54 -17.72
N ASP A 275 -89.52 8.78 -16.64
CA ASP A 275 -90.78 8.18 -16.16
C ASP A 275 -90.48 7.45 -14.83
N THR A 276 -90.77 8.03 -13.66
CA THR A 276 -92.00 7.94 -12.84
C THR A 276 -92.28 6.57 -12.19
N ALA A 277 -92.35 6.59 -10.85
CA ALA A 277 -93.12 5.73 -9.91
C ALA A 277 -92.80 4.22 -9.90
N LEU A 278 -92.61 3.55 -8.76
CA LEU A 278 -93.36 3.57 -7.49
C LEU A 278 -92.42 3.29 -6.30
#